data_AF-A0A183EID9-F1
#
_entry.id   AF-A0A183EID9-F1
#
_cell.length_a   1.000
_cell.length_b   1.000
_cell.length_c   1.000
_cell.angle_alpha   90.00
_cell.angle_beta   90.00
_cell.angle_gamma   90.00
#
_symmetry.space_group_name_H-M   'P 1'
#
loop_
_entity.id
_entity.type
_entity.pdbx_description
1 polymer ?
#
loop_
_entity_poly.entity_id
_entity_poly.type
_entity_poly.pdbx_seq_one_letter_code
_entity_poly.pdbx_strand_id
1 'polypeptide(L)'
;MSSELVAATATQRYNVDEPRWDQSKFLGRLRYFMAITDPLKAFASRQTLQDSKRLLELYRQGREPAGTGVADLQRAQAFYGSAFHPDTGQLQTLPGRMCANAWGGTMLCGAMMLWYRSTGAAVFWQWANQSFNALVNYTNRNALDPLSKKDLLVAYTSAVTGALAVTVGLKNYLEKRAFAPLLQRFVPLVAVAVANAINIPLTRQK
;
A
#
# COMPACT_ATOMS: atom_id res chain seq x y z
N MET A 1 8.09 12.46 -55.82
CA MET A 1 8.84 12.87 -54.61
C MET A 1 7.91 13.31 -53.46
N SER A 2 6.66 12.82 -53.40
CA SER A 2 5.63 13.38 -52.50
C SER A 2 4.90 12.33 -51.64
N SER A 3 5.36 11.07 -51.67
CA SER A 3 4.71 9.96 -50.96
C SER A 3 5.47 9.53 -49.70
N GLU A 4 6.74 9.89 -49.53
CA GLU A 4 7.54 9.50 -48.36
C GLU A 4 7.48 10.52 -47.19
N LEU A 5 7.01 11.75 -47.43
CA LEU A 5 6.94 12.78 -46.38
C LEU A 5 5.69 12.68 -45.47
N VAL A 6 4.72 11.83 -45.82
CA VAL A 6 3.47 11.66 -45.03
C VAL A 6 3.62 10.58 -43.95
N ALA A 7 4.70 9.79 -43.95
CA ALA A 7 4.89 8.67 -43.03
C ALA A 7 5.57 9.03 -41.69
N ALA A 8 6.01 10.28 -41.49
CA ALA A 8 6.91 10.64 -40.38
C ALA A 8 6.26 11.40 -39.20
N THR A 9 4.93 11.45 -39.09
CA THR A 9 4.23 11.97 -37.90
C THR A 9 3.05 11.09 -37.48
N ALA A 10 3.27 9.78 -37.39
CA ALA A 10 2.44 8.98 -36.49
C ALA A 10 2.82 9.40 -35.06
N THR A 11 2.05 10.31 -34.45
CA THR A 11 2.15 10.62 -33.01
C THR A 11 2.20 9.30 -32.25
N GLN A 12 3.36 9.01 -31.64
CA GLN A 12 3.59 7.77 -30.91
C GLN A 12 2.49 7.64 -29.84
N ARG A 13 1.67 6.60 -29.98
CA ARG A 13 0.55 6.34 -29.07
C ARG A 13 1.08 6.20 -27.64
N TYR A 14 0.46 6.88 -26.69
CA TYR A 14 0.87 6.80 -25.28
C TYR A 14 0.79 5.35 -24.78
N ASN A 15 1.87 4.84 -24.17
CA ASN A 15 1.90 3.49 -23.64
C ASN A 15 1.25 3.45 -22.25
N VAL A 16 0.14 2.73 -22.12
CA VAL A 16 -0.60 2.59 -20.85
C VAL A 16 -0.09 1.46 -19.96
N ASP A 17 0.74 0.57 -20.50
CA ASP A 17 1.30 -0.57 -19.76
C ASP A 17 2.64 -0.23 -19.11
N GLU A 18 3.27 0.87 -19.54
CA GLU A 18 4.46 1.41 -18.90
C GLU A 18 4.14 2.45 -17.82
N PRO A 19 4.90 2.47 -16.71
CA PRO A 19 4.82 3.53 -15.73
C PRO A 19 5.11 4.89 -16.37
N ARG A 20 4.27 5.89 -16.07
CA ARG A 20 4.43 7.27 -16.55
C ARG A 20 5.83 7.86 -16.33
N TRP A 21 6.48 7.47 -15.23
CA TRP A 21 7.81 7.96 -14.86
C TRP A 21 8.82 6.83 -14.87
N ASP A 22 10.05 7.15 -15.27
CA ASP A 22 11.18 6.23 -15.29
C ASP A 22 11.44 5.61 -13.90
N GLN A 23 11.18 4.31 -13.78
CA GLN A 23 11.34 3.58 -12.53
C GLN A 23 12.80 3.26 -12.19
N SER A 24 13.75 3.46 -13.11
CA SER A 24 15.19 3.34 -12.81
C SER A 24 15.66 4.48 -11.91
N LYS A 25 14.98 5.63 -11.94
CA LYS A 25 15.30 6.83 -11.16
C LYS A 25 14.49 6.88 -9.87
N PHE A 26 15.14 7.31 -8.78
CA PHE A 26 14.48 7.52 -7.49
C PHE A 26 13.27 8.47 -7.60
N LEU A 27 13.45 9.63 -8.25
CA LEU A 27 12.37 10.60 -8.42
C LEU A 27 11.20 10.05 -9.25
N GLY A 28 11.47 9.15 -10.21
CA GLY A 28 10.40 8.53 -10.99
C GLY A 28 9.58 7.54 -10.16
N ARG A 29 10.24 6.71 -9.33
CA ARG A 29 9.56 5.85 -8.35
C ARG A 29 8.75 6.67 -7.35
N LEU A 30 9.32 7.75 -6.82
CA LEU A 30 8.65 8.62 -5.86
C LEU A 30 7.36 9.22 -6.44
N ARG A 31 7.43 9.78 -7.65
CA ARG A 31 6.26 10.35 -8.33
C ARG A 31 5.19 9.29 -8.63
N TYR A 32 5.62 8.10 -9.02
CA TYR A 32 4.72 6.96 -9.22
C TYR A 32 3.98 6.61 -7.94
N PHE A 33 4.70 6.40 -6.83
CA PHE A 33 4.07 6.09 -5.55
C PHE A 33 3.13 7.19 -5.08
N MET A 34 3.53 8.46 -5.15
CA MET A 34 2.66 9.59 -4.81
C MET A 34 1.35 9.59 -5.61
N ALA A 35 1.40 9.22 -6.89
CA ALA A 35 0.21 9.19 -7.73
C ALA A 35 -0.80 8.10 -7.31
N ILE A 36 -0.31 6.91 -6.95
CA ILE A 36 -1.16 5.77 -6.58
C ILE A 36 -1.56 5.76 -5.10
N THR A 37 -0.78 6.41 -4.22
CA THR A 37 -1.05 6.48 -2.78
C THR A 37 -1.79 7.75 -2.35
N ASP A 38 -2.20 8.60 -3.29
CA ASP A 38 -3.01 9.80 -3.00
C ASP A 38 -4.23 9.48 -2.09
N PRO A 39 -4.36 10.13 -0.92
CA PRO A 39 -5.39 9.81 0.07
C PRO A 39 -6.80 10.07 -0.46
N LEU A 40 -6.96 11.02 -1.40
CA LEU A 40 -8.27 11.34 -1.96
C LEU A 40 -8.85 10.17 -2.77
N LYS A 41 -8.00 9.29 -3.29
CA LYS A 41 -8.42 8.09 -4.01
C LYS A 41 -9.11 7.06 -3.11
N ALA A 42 -8.92 7.13 -1.79
CA ALA A 42 -9.66 6.30 -0.84
C ALA A 42 -11.18 6.61 -0.89
N PHE A 43 -11.55 7.85 -1.20
CA PHE A 43 -12.94 8.31 -1.30
C PHE A 43 -13.53 8.18 -2.71
N ALA A 44 -12.77 7.64 -3.67
CA ALA A 44 -13.26 7.43 -5.02
C ALA A 44 -14.39 6.39 -5.06
N SER A 45 -15.46 6.70 -5.80
CA SER A 45 -16.59 5.80 -5.97
C SER A 45 -16.17 4.53 -6.73
N ARG A 46 -16.87 3.41 -6.51
CA ARG A 46 -16.63 2.18 -7.28
C ARG A 46 -16.81 2.39 -8.79
N GLN A 47 -17.76 3.24 -9.18
CA GLN A 47 -18.02 3.58 -10.56
C GLN A 47 -16.81 4.27 -11.20
N THR A 48 -16.24 5.29 -10.55
CA THR A 48 -15.04 5.98 -11.06
C THR A 48 -13.85 5.03 -11.26
N LEU A 49 -13.68 4.05 -10.36
CA LEU A 49 -12.63 3.04 -10.47
C LEU A 49 -12.88 2.09 -11.65
N GLN A 50 -14.13 1.63 -11.84
CA GLN A 50 -14.51 0.79 -12.96
C GLN A 50 -14.41 1.53 -14.30
N ASP A 51 -14.82 2.79 -14.36
CA ASP A 51 -14.71 3.63 -15.54
C ASP A 51 -13.24 3.84 -15.93
N SER A 52 -12.36 4.05 -14.94
CA SER A 52 -10.92 4.15 -15.16
C SER A 52 -10.35 2.85 -15.74
N LYS A 53 -10.74 1.69 -15.20
CA LYS A 53 -10.35 0.38 -15.74
C LYS A 53 -10.86 0.21 -17.18
N ARG A 54 -12.13 0.49 -17.42
CA ARG A 54 -12.78 0.38 -18.74
C ARG A 54 -12.10 1.28 -19.77
N LEU A 55 -11.73 2.51 -19.40
CA LEU A 55 -11.01 3.42 -20.29
C LEU A 55 -9.67 2.83 -20.73
N LEU A 56 -8.89 2.28 -19.80
CA LEU A 56 -7.61 1.65 -20.12
C LEU A 56 -7.79 0.40 -21.01
N GLU A 57 -8.81 -0.41 -20.75
CA GLU A 57 -9.14 -1.58 -21.59
C GLU A 57 -9.57 -1.19 -23.01
N LEU A 58 -10.44 -0.18 -23.14
CA LEU A 58 -10.87 0.35 -24.44
C LEU A 58 -9.68 0.94 -25.21
N TYR A 59 -8.81 1.69 -24.53
CA TYR A 59 -7.63 2.27 -25.14
C TYR A 59 -6.66 1.19 -25.65
N ARG A 60 -6.41 0.13 -24.86
CA ARG A 60 -5.62 -1.04 -25.32
C ARG A 60 -6.20 -1.68 -26.60
N GLN A 61 -7.52 -1.62 -26.76
CA GLN A 61 -8.22 -2.15 -27.93
C GLN A 61 -8.34 -1.15 -29.11
N GLY A 62 -7.88 0.10 -28.97
CA GLY A 62 -8.12 1.13 -29.99
C GLY A 62 -9.58 1.60 -30.09
N ARG A 63 -10.36 1.42 -29.02
CA ARG A 63 -11.80 1.73 -28.95
C ARG A 63 -12.10 2.83 -27.92
N GLU A 64 -11.13 3.69 -27.62
CA GLU A 64 -11.31 4.79 -26.70
C GLU A 64 -12.40 5.78 -27.17
N PRO A 65 -13.12 6.43 -26.25
CA PRO A 65 -14.03 7.51 -26.60
C PRO A 65 -13.31 8.64 -27.35
N ALA A 66 -13.98 9.22 -28.35
CA ALA A 66 -13.45 10.36 -29.10
C ALA A 66 -13.14 11.52 -28.14
N GLY A 67 -11.93 12.09 -28.25
CA GLY A 67 -11.44 13.16 -27.37
C GLY A 67 -10.70 12.69 -26.13
N THR A 68 -10.43 11.39 -25.97
CA THR A 68 -9.59 10.87 -24.87
C THR A 68 -8.18 11.45 -24.97
N GLY A 69 -7.79 12.28 -24.00
CA GLY A 69 -6.46 12.86 -23.92
C GLY A 69 -5.47 11.99 -23.14
N VAL A 70 -4.17 12.28 -23.28
CA VAL A 70 -3.11 11.65 -22.47
C VAL A 70 -3.33 11.87 -20.96
N ALA A 71 -3.88 13.03 -20.58
CA ALA A 71 -4.20 13.34 -19.19
C ALA A 71 -5.26 12.40 -18.60
N ASP A 72 -6.28 12.02 -19.39
CA ASP A 72 -7.32 11.09 -18.95
C ASP A 72 -6.77 9.68 -18.75
N LEU A 73 -5.88 9.24 -19.65
CA LEU A 73 -5.18 7.97 -19.52
C LEU A 73 -4.28 7.92 -18.29
N GLN A 74 -3.52 9.00 -18.04
CA GLN A 74 -2.67 9.11 -16.84
C GLN A 74 -3.49 9.11 -15.55
N ARG A 75 -4.65 9.78 -15.56
CA ARG A 75 -5.59 9.77 -14.42
C ARG A 75 -6.15 8.37 -14.20
N ALA A 76 -6.58 7.70 -15.27
CA ALA A 76 -7.10 6.35 -15.21
C ALA A 76 -6.04 5.34 -14.73
N GLN A 77 -4.79 5.45 -15.18
CA GLN A 77 -3.66 4.66 -14.67
C GLN A 77 -3.46 4.85 -13.17
N ALA A 78 -3.53 6.09 -12.67
CA ALA A 78 -3.37 6.38 -11.25
C ALA A 78 -4.50 5.79 -10.39
N PHE A 79 -5.76 5.84 -10.86
CA PHE A 79 -6.88 5.17 -10.18
C PHE A 79 -6.78 3.64 -10.27
N TYR A 80 -6.39 3.12 -11.43
CA TYR A 80 -6.22 1.69 -11.64
C TYR A 80 -5.15 1.12 -10.70
N GLY A 81 -3.94 1.70 -10.72
CA GLY A 81 -2.82 1.27 -9.87
C GLY A 81 -3.05 1.51 -8.36
N SER A 82 -3.99 2.37 -7.98
CA SER A 82 -4.35 2.58 -6.58
C SER A 82 -5.30 1.49 -6.04
N ALA A 83 -6.18 0.94 -6.89
CA ALA A 83 -7.33 0.16 -6.44
C ALA A 83 -7.46 -1.26 -6.99
N PHE A 84 -6.74 -1.62 -8.06
CA PHE A 84 -6.84 -2.95 -8.67
C PHE A 84 -5.60 -3.78 -8.39
N HIS A 85 -5.80 -5.06 -8.15
CA HIS A 85 -4.72 -6.00 -7.90
C HIS A 85 -3.90 -6.20 -9.19
N PRO A 86 -2.56 -6.12 -9.14
CA PRO A 86 -1.71 -6.21 -10.34
C PRO A 86 -1.87 -7.55 -11.08
N ASP A 87 -1.93 -8.66 -10.33
CA ASP A 87 -1.98 -10.00 -10.96
C ASP A 87 -3.37 -10.39 -11.46
N THR A 88 -4.44 -10.08 -10.72
CA THR A 88 -5.81 -10.55 -11.06
C THR A 88 -6.62 -9.50 -11.82
N GLY A 89 -6.20 -8.23 -11.79
CA GLY A 89 -6.97 -7.11 -12.31
C GLY A 89 -8.31 -6.89 -11.60
N GLN A 90 -8.53 -7.52 -10.44
CA GLN A 90 -9.75 -7.38 -9.65
C GLN A 90 -9.67 -6.19 -8.70
N LEU A 91 -10.84 -5.60 -8.40
CA LEU A 91 -10.93 -4.48 -7.47
C LEU A 91 -10.57 -4.96 -6.05
N GLN A 92 -9.57 -4.33 -5.45
CA GLN A 92 -9.17 -4.61 -4.08
C GLN A 92 -10.18 -4.01 -3.09
N THR A 93 -10.31 -4.67 -1.93
CA THR A 93 -11.01 -4.08 -0.78
C THR A 93 -10.29 -2.81 -0.33
N LEU A 94 -11.02 -1.89 0.31
CA LEU A 94 -10.47 -0.58 0.68
C LEU A 94 -9.12 -0.68 1.42
N PRO A 95 -8.94 -1.53 2.45
CA PRO A 95 -7.65 -1.65 3.15
C PRO A 95 -6.49 -2.14 2.28
N GLY A 96 -6.78 -2.94 1.26
CA GLY A 96 -5.78 -3.45 0.33
C GLY A 96 -5.32 -2.44 -0.72
N ARG A 97 -6.10 -1.36 -0.94
CA ARG A 97 -5.75 -0.29 -1.88
C ARG A 97 -4.48 0.41 -1.43
N MET A 98 -3.60 0.73 -2.38
CA MET A 98 -2.30 1.33 -2.09
C MET A 98 -2.42 2.65 -1.30
N CYS A 99 -3.45 3.45 -1.57
CA CYS A 99 -3.73 4.68 -0.83
C CYS A 99 -4.13 4.40 0.63
N ALA A 100 -5.07 3.49 0.87
CA ALA A 100 -5.53 3.17 2.22
C ALA A 100 -4.43 2.48 3.04
N ASN A 101 -3.62 1.62 2.42
CA ASN A 101 -2.48 0.99 3.07
C ASN A 101 -1.46 2.04 3.55
N ALA A 102 -0.99 2.91 2.64
CA ALA A 102 0.00 3.92 2.95
C ALA A 102 -0.47 4.90 4.04
N TRP A 103 -1.69 5.42 3.93
CA TRP A 103 -2.22 6.40 4.90
C TRP A 103 -2.73 5.75 6.18
N GLY A 104 -3.36 4.57 6.10
CA GLY A 104 -3.80 3.81 7.27
C GLY A 104 -2.63 3.41 8.17
N GLY A 105 -1.55 2.89 7.59
CA GLY A 105 -0.32 2.61 8.33
C GLY A 105 0.32 3.86 8.92
N THR A 106 0.32 4.98 8.18
CA THR A 106 0.83 6.27 8.68
C THR A 106 -0.01 6.79 9.85
N MET A 107 -1.34 6.71 9.76
CA MET A 107 -2.25 7.11 10.83
C MET A 107 -2.07 6.25 12.08
N LEU A 108 -1.93 4.93 11.92
CA LEU A 108 -1.67 4.01 13.03
C LEU A 108 -0.32 4.30 13.70
N CYS A 109 0.72 4.58 12.91
CA CYS A 109 2.02 4.99 13.43
C CYS A 109 1.92 6.32 14.22
N GLY A 110 1.23 7.32 13.65
CA GLY A 110 0.96 8.58 14.33
C GLY A 110 0.20 8.38 15.64
N ALA A 111 -0.83 7.53 15.63
CA ALA A 111 -1.62 7.20 16.80
C ALA A 111 -0.79 6.52 17.89
N MET A 112 0.05 5.56 17.52
CA MET A 112 1.01 4.93 18.44
C MET A 112 1.97 5.95 19.06
N MET A 113 2.42 6.97 18.33
CA MET A 113 3.32 7.99 18.86
C MET A 113 2.62 9.03 19.75
N LEU A 114 1.35 9.35 19.47
CA LEU A 114 0.59 10.33 20.24
C LEU A 114 0.01 9.73 21.52
N TRP A 115 -0.49 8.50 21.46
CA TRP A 115 -1.25 7.86 22.54
C TRP A 115 -0.53 6.65 23.16
N TYR A 116 0.79 6.74 23.37
CA TYR A 116 1.61 5.67 23.97
C TYR A 116 1.63 5.62 25.51
N ARG A 117 1.19 6.69 26.18
CA ARG A 117 1.46 6.88 27.62
C ARG A 117 0.84 5.79 28.51
N SER A 118 -0.40 5.42 28.23
CA SER A 118 -1.06 4.33 28.96
C SER A 118 -0.65 2.99 28.39
N THR A 119 -0.33 2.02 29.26
CA THR A 119 -0.04 0.64 28.84
C THR A 119 -1.22 0.04 28.07
N GLY A 120 -2.46 0.30 28.49
CA GLY A 120 -3.65 -0.16 27.76
C GLY A 120 -3.76 0.46 26.37
N ALA A 121 -3.45 1.75 26.23
CA ALA A 121 -3.44 2.43 24.93
C ALA A 121 -2.34 1.87 24.01
N ALA A 122 -1.13 1.66 24.54
CA ALA A 122 -0.03 1.08 23.78
C ALA A 122 -0.35 -0.34 23.28
N VAL A 123 -0.96 -1.17 24.13
CA VAL A 123 -1.44 -2.52 23.76
C VAL A 123 -2.49 -2.45 22.66
N PHE A 124 -3.50 -1.58 22.82
CA PHE A 124 -4.56 -1.39 21.83
C PHE A 124 -4.00 -0.98 20.48
N TRP A 125 -3.13 0.04 20.43
CA TRP A 125 -2.59 0.54 19.17
C TRP A 125 -1.66 -0.45 18.48
N GLN A 126 -0.92 -1.26 19.25
CA GLN A 126 -0.09 -2.32 18.67
C GLN A 126 -0.92 -3.45 18.09
N TRP A 127 -1.95 -3.87 18.81
CA TRP A 127 -2.92 -4.82 18.28
C TRP A 127 -3.55 -4.28 16.99
N ALA A 128 -4.06 -3.04 17.00
CA ALA A 128 -4.67 -2.41 15.82
C ALA A 128 -3.69 -2.35 14.64
N ASN A 129 -2.42 -2.01 14.88
CA ASN A 129 -1.37 -1.98 13.86
C ASN A 129 -1.14 -3.35 13.23
N GLN A 130 -1.02 -4.40 14.04
CA GLN A 130 -0.84 -5.76 13.51
C GLN A 130 -2.10 -6.30 12.81
N SER A 131 -3.29 -5.95 13.29
CA SER A 131 -4.54 -6.32 12.62
C SER A 131 -4.66 -5.65 11.25
N PHE A 132 -4.26 -4.38 11.13
CA PHE A 132 -4.21 -3.68 9.86
C PHE A 132 -3.22 -4.34 8.89
N ASN A 133 -2.00 -4.64 9.35
CA ASN A 133 -0.99 -5.33 8.54
C ASN A 133 -1.46 -6.71 8.07
N ALA A 134 -2.13 -7.49 8.93
CA ALA A 134 -2.69 -8.79 8.55
C ALA A 134 -3.78 -8.66 7.47
N LEU A 135 -4.63 -7.63 7.57
CA LEU A 135 -5.67 -7.35 6.57
C LEU A 135 -5.07 -6.91 5.23
N VAL A 136 -4.04 -6.05 5.26
CA VAL A 136 -3.28 -5.66 4.07
C VAL A 136 -2.63 -6.89 3.41
N ASN A 137 -2.02 -7.79 4.20
CA ASN A 137 -1.43 -9.02 3.70
C ASN A 137 -2.48 -9.98 3.10
N TYR A 138 -3.66 -10.10 3.71
CA TYR A 138 -4.75 -10.92 3.18
C TYR A 138 -5.28 -10.41 1.84
N THR A 139 -5.31 -9.09 1.67
CA THR A 139 -5.89 -8.42 0.50
C THR A 139 -4.88 -8.25 -0.65
N ASN A 140 -3.58 -8.23 -0.34
CA ASN A 140 -2.46 -8.18 -1.30
C ASN A 140 -1.74 -9.53 -1.47
N ARG A 141 -2.35 -10.64 -1.02
CA ARG A 141 -1.78 -11.97 -1.22
C ARG A 141 -1.61 -12.24 -2.71
N ASN A 142 -0.47 -12.80 -3.07
CA ASN A 142 -0.14 -13.14 -4.44
C ASN A 142 -1.17 -14.15 -4.97
N ALA A 143 -1.71 -13.90 -6.16
CA ALA A 143 -2.67 -14.80 -6.79
C ALA A 143 -2.01 -16.07 -7.34
N LEU A 144 -0.70 -16.02 -7.62
CA LEU A 144 0.09 -17.12 -8.17
C LEU A 144 0.73 -17.99 -7.09
N ASP A 145 0.78 -17.51 -5.85
CA ASP A 145 1.37 -18.21 -4.70
C ASP A 145 0.55 -17.94 -3.43
N PRO A 146 -0.61 -18.60 -3.28
CA PRO A 146 -1.59 -18.26 -2.27
C PRO A 146 -1.12 -18.71 -0.89
N LEU A 147 -0.73 -17.74 -0.06
CA LEU A 147 -0.59 -17.94 1.38
C LEU A 147 -1.87 -18.58 1.97
N SER A 148 -1.71 -19.66 2.72
CA SER A 148 -2.84 -20.30 3.38
C SER A 148 -3.44 -19.36 4.42
N LYS A 149 -4.75 -19.46 4.64
CA LYS A 149 -5.41 -18.76 5.76
C LYS A 149 -4.77 -19.12 7.10
N LYS A 150 -4.25 -20.35 7.22
CA LYS A 150 -3.52 -20.82 8.41
C LYS A 150 -2.21 -20.05 8.58
N ASP A 151 -1.44 -19.85 7.52
CA ASP A 151 -0.16 -19.14 7.58
C ASP A 151 -0.36 -17.67 7.94
N LEU A 152 -1.38 -17.02 7.38
CA LEU A 152 -1.76 -15.66 7.79
C LEU A 152 -2.16 -15.58 9.26
N LEU A 153 -2.90 -16.57 9.75
CA LEU A 153 -3.32 -16.59 11.15
C LEU A 153 -2.11 -16.76 12.07
N VAL A 154 -1.20 -17.69 11.75
CA VAL A 154 0.04 -17.94 12.49
C VAL A 154 0.94 -16.70 12.46
N ALA A 155 1.12 -16.08 11.30
CA ALA A 155 1.91 -14.86 11.16
C ALA A 155 1.31 -13.71 11.98
N TYR A 156 -0.01 -13.52 11.93
CA TYR A 156 -0.71 -12.49 12.68
C TYR A 156 -0.62 -12.70 14.19
N THR A 157 -0.95 -13.89 14.69
CA THR A 157 -0.93 -14.16 16.14
C THR A 157 0.49 -14.08 16.71
N SER A 158 1.49 -14.55 15.95
CA SER A 158 2.90 -14.45 16.34
C SER A 158 3.37 -13.00 16.37
N ALA A 159 3.01 -12.21 15.35
CA ALA A 159 3.36 -10.79 15.27
C ALA A 159 2.70 -9.97 16.40
N VAL A 160 1.41 -10.20 16.68
CA VAL A 160 0.71 -9.57 17.81
C VAL A 160 1.38 -9.93 19.13
N THR A 161 1.64 -11.21 19.35
CA THR A 161 2.26 -11.68 20.61
C THR A 161 3.63 -11.03 20.82
N GLY A 162 4.48 -11.03 19.78
CA GLY A 162 5.79 -10.36 19.84
C GLY A 162 5.69 -8.86 20.09
N ALA A 163 4.80 -8.17 19.37
CA ALA A 163 4.58 -6.73 19.53
C ALA A 163 4.13 -6.38 20.96
N LEU A 164 3.18 -7.13 21.51
CA LEU A 164 2.64 -6.89 22.85
C LEU A 164 3.66 -7.23 23.94
N ALA A 165 4.42 -8.32 23.79
CA ALA A 165 5.48 -8.69 24.71
C ALA A 165 6.54 -7.58 24.82
N VAL A 166 6.99 -7.04 23.69
CA VAL A 166 7.93 -5.92 23.66
C VAL A 166 7.29 -4.67 24.24
N THR A 167 6.06 -4.35 23.86
CA THR A 167 5.38 -3.13 24.31
C THR A 167 5.22 -3.11 25.82
N VAL A 168 4.75 -4.20 26.42
CA VAL A 168 4.58 -4.28 27.88
C VAL A 168 5.93 -4.40 28.58
N GLY A 169 6.81 -5.27 28.10
CA GLY A 169 8.11 -5.56 28.72
C GLY A 169 9.06 -4.35 28.68
N LEU A 170 9.27 -3.78 27.50
CA LEU A 170 10.18 -2.65 27.32
C LEU A 170 9.65 -1.37 27.98
N LYS A 171 8.34 -1.09 27.87
CA LYS A 171 7.74 0.06 28.55
C LYS A 171 7.93 -0.04 30.06
N ASN A 172 7.55 -1.17 30.66
CA ASN A 172 7.68 -1.37 32.10
C ASN A 172 9.15 -1.29 32.56
N TYR A 173 10.09 -1.81 31.77
CA TYR A 173 11.52 -1.72 32.06
C TYR A 173 12.01 -0.27 32.06
N LEU A 174 11.67 0.50 31.03
CA LEU A 174 12.10 1.89 30.90
C LEU A 174 11.48 2.79 31.97
N GLU A 175 10.22 2.56 32.34
CA GLU A 175 9.53 3.29 33.41
C GLU A 175 10.14 2.98 34.78
N LYS A 176 10.38 1.70 35.11
CA LYS A 176 10.99 1.30 36.40
C LYS A 176 12.40 1.84 36.57
N ARG A 177 13.15 1.98 35.49
CA ARG A 177 14.53 2.52 35.49
C ARG A 177 14.57 4.04 35.32
N ALA A 178 13.41 4.71 35.30
CA ALA A 178 13.28 6.16 35.17
C ALA A 178 14.05 6.75 33.96
N PHE A 179 14.09 6.01 32.84
CA PHE A 179 14.69 6.53 31.60
C PHE A 179 13.94 7.76 31.10
N ALA A 180 14.65 8.63 30.38
CA ALA A 180 14.10 9.85 29.79
C ALA A 180 12.82 9.56 28.99
N PRO A 181 11.76 10.38 29.12
CA PRO A 181 10.49 10.19 28.41
C PRO A 181 10.65 10.10 26.87
N LEU A 182 11.71 10.69 26.33
CA LEU A 182 12.04 10.61 24.91
C LEU A 182 12.37 9.18 24.47
N LEU A 183 13.06 8.39 25.30
CA LEU A 183 13.39 6.99 25.00
C LEU A 183 12.14 6.10 25.01
N GLN A 184 11.20 6.38 25.92
CA GLN A 184 9.94 5.64 26.01
C GLN A 184 9.05 5.82 24.76
N ARG A 185 9.22 6.92 24.01
CA ARG A 185 8.52 7.15 22.73
C ARG A 185 8.94 6.18 21.62
N PHE A 186 10.09 5.53 21.76
CA PHE A 186 10.57 4.55 20.77
C PHE A 186 10.04 3.13 21.04
N VAL A 187 9.36 2.88 22.16
CA VAL A 187 8.79 1.55 22.44
C VAL A 187 7.89 1.05 21.31
N PRO A 188 6.97 1.87 20.73
CA PRO A 188 6.17 1.42 19.62
C PRO A 188 6.98 1.04 18.39
N LEU A 189 8.06 1.78 18.08
CA LEU A 189 8.96 1.50 16.97
C LEU A 189 9.63 0.12 17.13
N VAL A 190 10.17 -0.16 18.31
CA VAL A 190 10.84 -1.44 18.59
C VAL A 190 9.85 -2.60 18.49
N ALA A 191 8.65 -2.45 19.05
CA ALA A 191 7.60 -3.46 18.97
C ALA A 191 7.14 -3.73 17.53
N VAL A 192 6.99 -2.70 16.69
CA VAL A 192 6.69 -2.86 15.27
C VAL A 192 7.84 -3.55 14.53
N ALA A 193 9.09 -3.20 14.83
CA ALA A 193 10.26 -3.83 14.22
C ALA A 193 10.31 -5.34 14.53
N VAL A 194 10.08 -5.72 15.79
CA VAL A 194 10.00 -7.13 16.21
C VAL A 194 8.84 -7.84 15.53
N ALA A 195 7.67 -7.21 15.47
CA ALA A 195 6.51 -7.79 14.80
C ALA A 195 6.77 -8.04 13.30
N ASN A 196 7.42 -7.10 12.62
CA ASN A 196 7.82 -7.25 11.21
C ASN A 196 8.89 -8.34 11.04
N ALA A 197 9.85 -8.44 11.96
CA ALA A 197 10.87 -9.49 11.95
C ALA A 197 10.26 -10.89 12.13
N ILE A 198 9.10 -11.01 12.77
CA ILE A 198 8.33 -12.26 12.90
C ILE A 198 7.44 -12.49 11.66
N ASN A 199 6.70 -11.46 11.24
CA ASN A 199 5.71 -11.55 10.17
C ASN A 199 6.33 -11.83 8.80
N ILE A 200 7.41 -11.12 8.44
CA ILE A 200 8.03 -11.24 7.10
C ILE A 200 8.49 -12.68 6.83
N PRO A 201 9.24 -13.36 7.72
CA PRO A 201 9.57 -14.76 7.51
C PRO A 201 8.32 -15.63 7.43
N LEU A 202 7.36 -15.49 8.34
CA LEU A 202 6.16 -16.37 8.33
C LEU A 202 5.25 -16.19 7.11
N THR A 203 5.28 -15.01 6.48
CA THR A 203 4.51 -14.74 5.25
C THR A 203 5.32 -14.92 3.97
N ARG A 204 6.63 -15.13 4.05
CA ARG A 204 7.52 -15.28 2.88
C ARG A 204 8.38 -16.55 2.90
N GLN A 205 8.33 -17.33 3.97
CA GLN A 205 8.90 -18.67 4.03
C GLN A 205 8.12 -19.54 3.05
N LYS A 206 8.85 -19.99 2.02
CA LYS A 206 8.48 -21.09 1.16
C LYS A 206 9.20 -22.33 1.67
#